data_AF-A0A932HN52-F1
#
_entry.id   AF-A0A932HN52-F1
#
_cell.length_a   1.000
_cell.length_b   1.000
_cell.length_c   1.000
_cell.angle_alpha   90.00
_cell.angle_beta   90.00
_cell.angle_gamma   90.00
#
_symmetry.space_group_name_H-M   'P 1'
#
loop_
_entity.id
_entity.type
_entity.pdbx_description
1 polymer ?
#
loop_
_entity_poly.entity_id
_entity_poly.type
_entity_poly.pdbx_seq_one_letter_code
_entity_poly.pdbx_strand_id
1 'polypeptide(L)'
;MNATAAAPESTQTLLELLNSAKNRFTPADCRTKVNLLRILREREVRDVPCLIQFHEILSFLRAYPDSPEVLRLVEESLEGFAARVDLVKGTGRSAELKKLRDTGIVHTTVYYPYPHAMAKWLVNHFPRDVEMDWEDDAGIDKICAILPLLVAYAENDALDDERIALRDWVRAAKGTRDVSDLQWLLELLHRSPLSPEIIRNLYDGAELLLGWELCDAAASRTLAGCPAGRIFHHRGPLKRGQIDFLREIRKPLPAVKVVSLRTAEALIHLFRCALSVRNRELHPLLYANPQDVMVADLDRGLRIVLVGVIPEFRLPLEGYYSFLVLKNGVPVGYGGGGPLLDRLEIAGNIFETFRQGESVYIFSQVYRAFHHLCGSDYFLVPRYQVGYENDEAL
;
A
#
# COMPACT_ATOMS: atom_id res chain seq x y z
N MET A 1 -12.37 49.61 21.54
CA MET A 1 -11.65 49.83 20.26
C MET A 1 -10.18 49.53 20.53
N ASN A 2 -9.50 48.53 19.97
CA ASN A 2 -9.80 47.58 18.91
C ASN A 2 -9.20 46.24 19.33
N ALA A 3 -10.03 45.20 19.48
CA ALA A 3 -9.56 43.84 19.35
C ALA A 3 -9.31 43.63 17.85
N THR A 4 -8.05 43.65 17.45
CA THR A 4 -7.62 43.15 16.15
C THR A 4 -7.92 41.65 16.12
N ALA A 5 -9.10 41.29 15.64
CA ALA A 5 -9.39 39.94 15.22
C ALA A 5 -8.36 39.61 14.13
N ALA A 6 -7.34 38.82 14.48
CA ALA A 6 -6.44 38.24 13.50
C ALA A 6 -7.32 37.53 12.45
N ALA A 7 -7.09 37.84 11.17
CA ALA A 7 -7.80 37.17 10.08
C ALA A 7 -7.67 35.64 10.29
N PRO A 8 -8.74 34.85 10.07
CA PRO A 8 -8.65 33.41 10.22
C PRO A 8 -7.50 32.90 9.34
N GLU A 9 -6.47 32.31 9.95
CA GLU A 9 -5.34 31.74 9.22
C GLU A 9 -5.85 30.80 8.13
N SER A 10 -5.31 30.94 6.92
CA SER A 10 -5.73 30.14 5.78
C SER A 10 -5.46 28.65 6.05
N THR A 11 -6.26 27.75 5.46
CA THR A 11 -6.06 26.29 5.60
C THR A 11 -4.64 25.88 5.21
N GLN A 12 -4.11 26.46 4.13
CA GLN A 12 -2.74 26.23 3.68
C GLN A 12 -1.71 26.59 4.75
N THR A 13 -1.86 27.77 5.37
CA THR A 13 -0.96 28.23 6.44
C THR A 13 -0.99 27.29 7.65
N LEU A 14 -2.18 26.84 8.07
CA LEU A 14 -2.33 25.88 9.17
C LEU A 14 -1.66 24.54 8.86
N LEU A 15 -1.78 24.05 7.62
CA LEU A 15 -1.14 22.81 7.17
C LEU A 15 0.38 22.95 7.10
N GLU A 16 0.91 24.09 6.65
CA GLU A 16 2.34 24.37 6.65
C GLU A 16 2.94 24.40 8.05
N LEU A 17 2.23 25.01 9.02
CA LEU A 17 2.61 25.00 10.43
C LEU A 17 2.61 23.58 10.99
N LEU A 18 1.57 22.79 10.71
CA LEU A 18 1.48 21.40 11.20
C LEU A 18 2.57 20.53 10.57
N ASN A 19 2.77 20.64 9.25
CA ASN A 19 3.81 19.93 8.51
C ASN A 19 5.21 20.25 9.06
N SER A 20 5.46 21.52 9.39
CA SER A 20 6.72 21.98 9.96
C SER A 20 6.98 21.41 11.36
N ALA A 21 5.93 21.15 12.14
CA ALA A 21 6.00 20.59 13.49
C ALA A 21 5.96 19.04 13.54
N LYS A 22 5.62 18.37 12.43
CA LYS A 22 5.29 16.93 12.42
C LYS A 22 6.41 16.03 12.95
N ASN A 23 7.66 16.40 12.71
CA ASN A 23 8.86 15.64 13.10
C ASN A 23 9.57 16.18 14.35
N ARG A 24 8.95 17.10 15.10
CA ARG A 24 9.50 17.68 16.33
C ARG A 24 8.67 17.22 17.52
N PHE A 25 9.34 16.85 18.61
CA PHE A 25 8.71 16.09 19.71
C PHE A 25 8.89 16.76 21.08
N THR A 26 9.11 18.07 21.12
CA THR A 26 9.16 18.79 22.41
C THR A 26 7.75 18.95 22.99
N PRO A 27 7.61 19.18 24.31
CA PRO A 27 6.30 19.49 24.90
C PRO A 27 5.60 20.70 24.27
N ALA A 28 6.37 21.68 23.75
CA ALA A 28 5.83 22.82 23.02
C ALA A 28 5.26 22.38 21.66
N ASP A 29 6.01 21.59 20.89
CA ASP A 29 5.55 21.07 19.59
C ASP A 29 4.30 20.19 19.73
N CYS A 30 4.24 19.37 20.78
CA CYS A 30 3.05 18.56 21.07
C CYS A 30 1.80 19.43 21.29
N ARG A 31 1.91 20.52 22.07
CA ARG A 31 0.79 21.47 22.27
C ARG A 31 0.39 22.15 20.96
N THR A 32 1.38 22.57 20.16
CA THR A 32 1.13 23.15 18.84
C THR A 32 0.37 22.18 17.94
N LYS A 33 0.80 20.92 17.86
CA LYS A 33 0.13 19.87 17.08
C LYS A 33 -1.31 19.63 17.54
N VAL A 34 -1.54 19.49 18.84
CA VAL A 34 -2.89 19.31 19.39
C VAL A 34 -3.81 20.48 19.01
N ASN A 35 -3.34 21.72 19.14
CA ASN A 35 -4.12 22.90 18.78
C ASN A 35 -4.43 22.94 17.27
N LEU A 36 -3.43 22.73 16.42
CA LEU A 36 -3.60 22.73 14.96
C LEU A 36 -4.52 21.60 14.49
N LEU A 37 -4.39 20.39 15.04
CA LEU A 37 -5.26 19.26 14.73
C LEU A 37 -6.71 19.55 15.09
N ARG A 38 -6.98 20.13 16.27
CA ARG A 38 -8.33 20.53 16.66
C ARG A 38 -8.95 21.56 15.70
N ILE A 39 -8.17 22.54 15.25
CA ILE A 39 -8.64 23.54 14.28
C ILE A 39 -8.89 22.89 12.91
N LEU A 40 -7.93 22.13 12.39
CA LEU A 40 -8.00 21.50 11.06
C LEU A 40 -9.11 20.43 10.98
N ARG A 41 -9.40 19.73 12.08
CA ARG A 41 -10.48 18.74 12.13
C ARG A 41 -11.86 19.35 11.91
N GLU A 42 -12.10 20.58 12.36
CA GLU A 42 -13.38 21.28 12.16
C GLU A 42 -13.39 22.13 10.87
N ARG A 43 -12.24 22.29 10.21
CA ARG A 43 -12.12 23.04 8.96
C ARG A 43 -12.58 22.21 7.76
N GLU A 44 -13.44 22.80 6.94
CA GLU A 44 -13.69 22.31 5.58
C GLU A 44 -12.45 22.55 4.70
N VAL A 45 -12.00 21.50 4.01
CA VAL A 45 -10.89 21.54 3.05
C VAL A 45 -11.47 21.20 1.68
N ARG A 46 -11.56 22.21 0.80
CA ARG A 46 -12.16 22.05 -0.55
C ARG A 46 -11.11 21.95 -1.66
N ASP A 47 -9.88 22.34 -1.36
CA ASP A 47 -8.76 22.30 -2.29
C ASP A 47 -8.10 20.92 -2.27
N VAL A 48 -7.93 20.31 -3.45
CA VAL A 48 -7.38 18.94 -3.60
C VAL A 48 -5.92 18.86 -3.08
N PRO A 49 -4.99 19.76 -3.47
CA PRO A 49 -3.65 19.80 -2.88
C PRO A 49 -3.64 19.89 -1.35
N CYS A 50 -4.42 20.79 -0.76
CA CYS A 50 -4.54 20.90 0.70
C CYS A 50 -5.06 19.60 1.33
N LEU A 51 -6.03 18.94 0.70
CA LEU A 51 -6.59 17.68 1.19
C LEU A 51 -5.53 16.57 1.19
N ILE A 52 -4.80 16.41 0.09
CA ILE A 52 -3.71 15.42 0.00
C ILE A 52 -2.63 15.73 1.04
N GLN A 53 -2.19 17.00 1.13
CA GLN A 53 -1.19 17.40 2.12
C GLN A 53 -1.64 17.10 3.55
N PHE A 54 -2.90 17.35 3.88
CA PHE A 54 -3.45 17.04 5.20
C PHE A 54 -3.42 15.54 5.48
N HIS A 55 -3.81 14.71 4.51
CA HIS A 55 -3.73 13.25 4.60
C HIS A 55 -2.31 12.75 4.88
N GLU A 56 -1.32 13.26 4.14
CA GLU A 56 0.09 12.89 4.31
C GLU A 56 0.59 13.21 5.72
N ILE A 57 0.23 14.37 6.26
CA ILE A 57 0.62 14.79 7.61
C ILE A 57 -0.04 13.89 8.65
N LEU A 58 -1.34 13.60 8.53
CA LEU A 58 -2.07 12.72 9.43
C LEU A 58 -1.48 11.30 9.41
N SER A 59 -1.22 10.75 8.22
CA SER A 59 -0.60 9.45 8.05
C SER A 59 0.77 9.38 8.75
N PHE A 60 1.61 10.41 8.60
CA PHE A 60 2.88 10.51 9.30
C PHE A 60 2.71 10.55 10.83
N LEU A 61 1.82 11.39 11.34
CA LEU A 61 1.58 11.55 12.78
C LEU A 61 0.96 10.30 13.42
N ARG A 62 0.18 9.51 12.66
CA ARG A 62 -0.35 8.21 13.12
C ARG A 62 0.77 7.20 13.37
N ALA A 63 1.78 7.16 12.50
CA ALA A 63 2.95 6.31 12.67
C ALA A 63 3.92 6.85 13.75
N TYR A 64 4.06 8.18 13.85
CA TYR A 64 5.01 8.85 14.76
C TYR A 64 4.30 9.77 15.77
N PRO A 65 3.39 9.27 16.63
CA PRO A 65 2.69 10.11 17.58
C PRO A 65 3.58 10.52 18.76
N ASP A 66 3.40 11.74 19.23
CA ASP A 66 4.08 12.29 20.42
C ASP A 66 3.43 11.84 21.72
N SER A 67 2.11 11.71 21.68
CA SER A 67 1.27 11.47 22.85
C SER A 67 -0.02 10.75 22.45
N PRO A 68 -0.71 10.12 23.42
CA PRO A 68 -2.01 9.50 23.17
C PRO A 68 -3.05 10.50 22.63
N GLU A 69 -2.97 11.76 23.05
CA GLU A 69 -3.89 12.80 22.58
C GLU A 69 -3.68 13.15 21.10
N VAL A 70 -2.43 13.27 20.66
CA VAL A 70 -2.11 13.48 19.24
C VAL A 70 -2.59 12.30 18.42
N LEU A 71 -2.32 11.06 18.85
CA LEU A 71 -2.77 9.86 18.15
C LEU A 71 -4.29 9.83 18.01
N ARG A 72 -5.03 10.04 19.12
CA ARG A 72 -6.50 10.07 19.11
C ARG A 72 -7.05 11.11 18.12
N LEU A 73 -6.54 12.34 18.15
CA LEU A 73 -7.00 13.40 17.24
C LEU A 73 -6.70 13.08 15.76
N VAL A 74 -5.57 12.41 15.49
CA VAL A 74 -5.20 11.98 14.14
C VAL A 74 -6.12 10.86 13.67
N GLU A 75 -6.37 9.85 14.49
CA GLU A 75 -7.25 8.73 14.16
C GLU A 75 -8.70 9.21 13.91
N GLU A 76 -9.24 10.07 14.78
CA GLU A 76 -10.55 10.70 14.56
C GLU A 76 -10.61 11.51 13.26
N SER A 77 -9.51 12.19 12.90
CA SER A 77 -9.45 12.97 11.65
C SER A 77 -9.38 12.06 10.42
N LEU A 78 -8.71 10.92 10.51
CA LEU A 78 -8.60 9.92 9.44
C LEU A 78 -9.90 9.12 9.26
N GLU A 79 -10.63 8.82 10.34
CA GLU A 79 -11.95 8.20 10.30
C GLU A 79 -12.97 9.05 9.53
N GLY A 80 -12.92 10.37 9.69
CA GLY A 80 -13.76 11.31 8.94
C GLY A 80 -13.28 11.65 7.53
N PHE A 81 -12.20 11.02 7.02
CA PHE A 81 -11.54 11.50 5.80
C PHE A 81 -12.33 11.20 4.52
N ALA A 82 -13.08 10.11 4.49
CA ALA A 82 -13.96 9.75 3.37
C ALA A 82 -14.95 10.88 3.03
N ALA A 83 -15.62 11.43 4.03
CA ALA A 83 -16.55 12.54 3.86
C ALA A 83 -15.87 13.81 3.30
N ARG A 84 -14.58 14.02 3.60
CA ARG A 84 -13.81 15.16 3.05
C ARG A 84 -13.53 14.95 1.57
N VAL A 85 -13.20 13.73 1.16
CA VAL A 85 -13.00 13.37 -0.26
C VAL A 85 -14.32 13.51 -1.02
N ASP A 86 -15.44 13.06 -0.46
CA ASP A 86 -16.76 13.18 -1.08
C ASP A 86 -17.19 14.63 -1.27
N LEU A 87 -16.94 15.50 -0.28
CA LEU A 87 -17.18 16.93 -0.38
C LEU A 87 -16.39 17.56 -1.54
N VAL A 88 -15.11 17.20 -1.68
CA VAL A 88 -14.27 17.68 -2.77
C VAL A 88 -14.72 17.13 -4.12
N LYS A 89 -15.08 15.84 -4.22
CA LYS A 89 -15.66 15.25 -5.43
C LYS A 89 -16.95 15.95 -5.86
N GLY A 90 -17.81 16.31 -4.91
CA GLY A 90 -19.10 16.96 -5.19
C GLY A 90 -19.01 18.45 -5.56
N THR A 91 -17.89 19.12 -5.28
CA THR A 91 -17.71 20.56 -5.54
C THR A 91 -16.55 20.90 -6.46
N GLY A 92 -15.67 19.93 -6.72
CA GLY A 92 -14.43 20.11 -7.46
C GLY A 92 -14.61 20.10 -8.97
N ARG A 93 -13.63 20.68 -9.67
CA ARG A 93 -13.55 20.61 -11.15
C ARG A 93 -12.88 19.31 -11.57
N SER A 94 -13.34 18.70 -12.67
CA SER A 94 -12.82 17.40 -13.14
C SER A 94 -11.29 17.36 -13.29
N ALA A 95 -10.65 18.45 -13.75
CA ALA A 95 -9.20 18.53 -13.88
C ALA A 95 -8.46 18.43 -12.54
N GLU A 96 -9.01 19.00 -11.46
CA GLU A 96 -8.43 18.92 -10.12
C GLU A 96 -8.67 17.54 -9.49
N LEU A 97 -9.84 16.94 -9.73
CA LEU A 97 -10.16 15.61 -9.23
C LEU A 97 -9.24 14.51 -9.80
N LYS A 98 -8.65 14.73 -10.99
CA LYS A 98 -7.62 13.82 -11.53
C LYS A 98 -6.42 13.67 -10.60
N LYS A 99 -6.08 14.68 -9.80
CA LYS A 99 -4.97 14.61 -8.82
C LYS A 99 -5.26 13.67 -7.65
N LEU A 100 -6.52 13.26 -7.46
CA LEU A 100 -6.89 12.25 -6.46
C LEU A 100 -6.71 10.81 -6.98
N ARG A 101 -6.59 10.61 -8.30
CA ARG A 101 -6.29 9.28 -8.87
C ARG A 101 -4.94 8.80 -8.36
N ASP A 102 -4.84 7.50 -8.09
CA ASP A 102 -3.62 6.84 -7.63
C ASP A 102 -3.05 7.36 -6.31
N THR A 103 -3.81 8.18 -5.57
CA THR A 103 -3.39 8.67 -4.26
C THR A 103 -3.51 7.59 -3.19
N GLY A 104 -4.32 6.55 -3.38
CA GLY A 104 -4.54 5.50 -2.38
C GLY A 104 -5.32 5.96 -1.13
N ILE A 105 -5.91 7.17 -1.16
CA ILE A 105 -6.76 7.71 -0.09
C ILE A 105 -8.14 7.04 -0.17
N VAL A 106 -8.78 6.83 0.97
CA VAL A 106 -10.18 6.36 1.02
C VAL A 106 -11.09 7.20 0.11
N HIS A 107 -12.03 6.56 -0.57
CA HIS A 107 -12.90 7.13 -1.60
C HIS A 107 -12.16 7.74 -2.80
N THR A 108 -10.90 7.37 -3.07
CA THR A 108 -10.27 7.62 -4.37
C THR A 108 -10.11 6.31 -5.15
N THR A 109 -9.75 6.41 -6.43
CA THR A 109 -9.58 5.25 -7.31
C THR A 109 -8.12 5.11 -7.68
N VAL A 110 -7.60 3.88 -7.59
CA VAL A 110 -6.28 3.51 -8.08
C VAL A 110 -6.41 2.68 -9.35
N TYR A 111 -5.55 2.94 -10.34
CA TYR A 111 -5.54 2.25 -11.62
C TYR A 111 -4.21 1.54 -11.81
N TYR A 112 -4.26 0.23 -12.04
CA TYR A 112 -3.04 -0.55 -12.15
C TYR A 112 -3.28 -1.87 -12.90
N PRO A 113 -2.30 -2.35 -13.70
CA PRO A 113 -2.41 -3.63 -14.38
C PRO A 113 -2.04 -4.76 -13.42
N TYR A 114 -2.92 -5.02 -12.44
CA TYR A 114 -2.71 -6.07 -11.44
C TYR A 114 -2.58 -7.44 -12.11
N PRO A 115 -1.54 -8.24 -11.83
CA PRO A 115 -1.39 -9.60 -12.30
C PRO A 115 -2.58 -10.46 -11.92
N HIS A 116 -2.81 -11.52 -12.68
CA HIS A 116 -3.93 -12.43 -12.58
C HIS A 116 -4.18 -12.92 -11.14
N ALA A 117 -3.13 -13.25 -10.40
CA ALA A 117 -3.24 -13.67 -9.00
C ALA A 117 -3.81 -12.56 -8.09
N MET A 118 -3.38 -11.31 -8.31
CA MET A 118 -3.84 -10.15 -7.55
C MET A 118 -5.24 -9.70 -7.99
N ALA A 119 -5.55 -9.73 -9.29
CA ALA A 119 -6.89 -9.46 -9.82
C ALA A 119 -7.93 -10.41 -9.20
N LYS A 120 -7.63 -11.71 -9.12
CA LYS A 120 -8.47 -12.69 -8.42
C LYS A 120 -8.62 -12.38 -6.94
N TRP A 121 -7.53 -12.00 -6.27
CA TRP A 121 -7.59 -11.65 -4.86
C TRP A 121 -8.47 -10.40 -4.63
N LEU A 122 -8.28 -9.35 -5.44
CA LEU A 122 -9.05 -8.11 -5.40
C LEU A 122 -10.55 -8.38 -5.59
N VAL A 123 -10.92 -9.11 -6.63
CA VAL A 123 -12.33 -9.46 -6.91
C VAL A 123 -12.97 -10.27 -5.77
N ASN A 124 -12.21 -11.15 -5.12
CA ASN A 124 -12.72 -11.96 -4.01
C ASN A 124 -12.94 -11.15 -2.72
N HIS A 125 -12.17 -10.08 -2.51
CA HIS A 125 -12.22 -9.28 -1.27
C HIS A 125 -13.01 -7.98 -1.43
N PHE A 126 -13.03 -7.42 -2.64
CA PHE A 126 -13.66 -6.15 -3.01
C PHE A 126 -14.50 -6.30 -4.29
N PRO A 127 -15.46 -7.24 -4.33
CA PRO A 127 -16.16 -7.63 -5.56
C PRO A 127 -16.96 -6.49 -6.23
N ARG A 128 -17.27 -5.43 -5.50
CA ARG A 128 -18.05 -4.27 -5.99
C ARG A 128 -17.21 -3.04 -6.25
N ASP A 129 -15.95 -3.07 -5.84
CA ASP A 129 -15.10 -1.88 -5.82
C ASP A 129 -14.00 -1.97 -6.88
N VAL A 130 -13.89 -3.09 -7.60
CA VAL A 130 -12.83 -3.34 -8.59
C VAL A 130 -13.46 -3.73 -9.92
N GLU A 131 -13.08 -3.02 -10.99
CA GLU A 131 -13.58 -3.27 -12.34
C GLU A 131 -12.50 -3.00 -13.39
N MET A 132 -12.68 -3.57 -14.58
CA MET A 132 -11.87 -3.25 -15.77
C MET A 132 -11.97 -1.75 -16.07
N ASP A 133 -10.84 -1.12 -16.37
CA ASP A 133 -10.85 0.24 -16.90
C ASP A 133 -11.20 0.22 -18.39
N TRP A 134 -12.46 0.48 -18.70
CA TRP A 134 -12.92 0.57 -20.09
C TRP A 134 -12.39 1.81 -20.84
N GLU A 135 -11.67 2.72 -20.18
CA GLU A 135 -10.92 3.81 -20.83
C GLU A 135 -9.48 3.38 -21.24
N ASP A 136 -9.03 2.17 -20.87
CA ASP A 136 -7.73 1.60 -21.24
C ASP A 136 -7.80 0.88 -22.61
N ASP A 137 -7.85 1.64 -23.70
CA ASP A 137 -7.95 1.10 -25.06
C ASP A 137 -6.90 0.01 -25.34
N ALA A 138 -5.65 0.22 -24.90
CA ALA A 138 -4.55 -0.72 -25.16
C ALA A 138 -4.70 -2.05 -24.42
N GLY A 139 -5.08 -2.03 -23.14
CA GLY A 139 -5.37 -3.25 -22.39
C GLY A 139 -6.61 -3.96 -22.90
N ILE A 140 -7.66 -3.21 -23.22
CA ILE A 140 -8.92 -3.74 -23.78
C ILE A 140 -8.69 -4.41 -25.13
N ASP A 141 -7.90 -3.84 -26.03
CA ASP A 141 -7.53 -4.44 -27.32
C ASP A 141 -6.79 -5.77 -27.14
N LYS A 142 -5.84 -5.83 -26.20
CA LYS A 142 -5.12 -7.08 -25.89
C LYS A 142 -6.05 -8.14 -25.28
N ILE A 143 -7.02 -7.73 -24.45
CA ILE A 143 -8.07 -8.64 -23.96
C ILE A 143 -8.95 -9.14 -25.10
N CYS A 144 -9.33 -8.26 -26.03
CA CYS A 144 -10.08 -8.65 -27.22
C CYS A 144 -9.34 -9.73 -28.02
N ALA A 145 -8.02 -9.56 -28.20
CA ALA A 145 -7.18 -10.51 -28.93
C ALA A 145 -7.06 -11.91 -28.28
N ILE A 146 -7.27 -12.04 -26.97
CA ILE A 146 -7.23 -13.34 -26.27
C ILE A 146 -8.60 -14.03 -26.22
N LEU A 147 -9.71 -13.30 -26.32
CA LEU A 147 -11.06 -13.86 -26.20
C LEU A 147 -11.37 -15.00 -27.19
N PRO A 148 -10.93 -14.96 -28.47
CA PRO A 148 -11.13 -16.06 -29.41
C PRO A 148 -10.57 -17.42 -28.95
N LEU A 149 -9.62 -17.43 -28.01
CA LEU A 149 -9.06 -18.65 -27.42
C LEU A 149 -9.92 -19.22 -26.28
N LEU A 150 -10.86 -18.42 -25.77
CA LEU A 150 -11.61 -18.70 -24.55
C LEU A 150 -13.10 -18.95 -24.80
N VAL A 151 -13.64 -18.45 -25.91
CA VAL A 151 -15.07 -18.50 -26.25
C VAL A 151 -15.37 -19.56 -27.31
N ALA A 152 -16.65 -19.83 -27.60
CA ALA A 152 -16.99 -20.73 -28.69
C ALA A 152 -16.62 -20.11 -30.04
N TYR A 153 -16.14 -20.93 -31.00
CA TYR A 153 -15.71 -20.44 -32.31
C TYR A 153 -16.76 -19.59 -33.05
N ALA A 154 -18.05 -19.90 -32.88
CA ALA A 154 -19.14 -19.15 -33.49
C ALA A 154 -19.29 -17.71 -32.95
N GLU A 155 -18.77 -17.42 -31.76
CA GLU A 155 -18.82 -16.09 -31.14
C GLU A 155 -17.80 -15.12 -31.77
N ASN A 156 -16.79 -15.64 -32.48
CA ASN A 156 -15.75 -14.83 -33.12
C ASN A 156 -16.31 -13.87 -34.19
N ASP A 157 -17.40 -14.24 -34.88
CA ASP A 157 -18.07 -13.37 -35.86
C ASP A 157 -18.51 -12.04 -35.24
N ALA A 158 -18.95 -12.08 -33.98
CA ALA A 158 -19.36 -10.88 -33.24
C ALA A 158 -18.18 -10.13 -32.59
N LEU A 159 -17.06 -10.82 -32.31
CA LEU A 159 -15.84 -10.17 -31.80
C LEU A 159 -15.07 -9.43 -32.91
N ASP A 160 -15.13 -9.93 -34.15
CA ASP A 160 -14.50 -9.32 -35.33
C ASP A 160 -15.35 -8.20 -35.96
N ASP A 161 -16.60 -8.01 -35.52
CA ASP A 161 -17.50 -6.98 -36.05
C ASP A 161 -17.21 -5.61 -35.41
N GLU A 162 -16.60 -4.70 -36.18
CA GLU A 162 -16.27 -3.33 -35.77
C GLU A 162 -17.49 -2.50 -35.29
N ARG A 163 -18.72 -2.95 -35.56
CA ARG A 163 -19.95 -2.30 -35.10
C ARG A 163 -20.33 -2.66 -33.67
N ILE A 164 -19.72 -3.71 -33.10
CA ILE A 164 -20.00 -4.21 -31.75
C ILE A 164 -18.82 -3.85 -30.85
N ALA A 165 -19.05 -2.92 -29.91
CA ALA A 165 -18.03 -2.63 -28.90
C ALA A 165 -17.84 -3.85 -27.98
N LEU A 166 -16.59 -4.15 -27.61
CA LEU A 166 -16.27 -5.30 -26.76
C LEU A 166 -17.07 -5.29 -25.45
N ARG A 167 -17.26 -4.10 -24.85
CA ARG A 167 -18.05 -3.96 -23.62
C ARG A 167 -19.49 -4.42 -23.77
N ASP A 168 -20.12 -4.14 -24.90
CA ASP A 168 -21.49 -4.55 -25.17
C ASP A 168 -21.57 -6.05 -25.48
N TRP A 169 -20.56 -6.58 -26.18
CA TRP A 169 -20.40 -8.02 -26.36
C TRP A 169 -20.26 -8.75 -25.01
N VAL A 170 -19.41 -8.27 -24.09
CA VAL A 170 -19.21 -8.86 -22.75
C VAL A 170 -20.51 -8.82 -21.95
N ARG A 171 -21.26 -7.72 -21.99
CA ARG A 171 -22.59 -7.61 -21.36
C ARG A 171 -23.58 -8.61 -21.92
N ALA A 172 -23.59 -8.81 -23.24
CA ALA A 172 -24.43 -9.82 -23.87
C ALA A 172 -24.03 -11.24 -23.47
N ALA A 173 -22.72 -11.54 -23.44
CA ALA A 173 -22.17 -12.85 -23.04
C ALA A 173 -22.45 -13.17 -21.56
N LYS A 174 -22.47 -12.15 -20.69
CA LYS A 174 -22.88 -12.28 -19.29
C LYS A 174 -24.38 -12.60 -19.11
N GLY A 175 -25.22 -12.15 -20.04
CA GLY A 175 -26.67 -12.30 -19.96
C GLY A 175 -27.23 -11.63 -18.71
N THR A 176 -28.02 -12.37 -17.92
CA THR A 176 -28.69 -11.87 -16.71
C THR A 176 -27.88 -12.06 -15.41
N ARG A 177 -26.61 -12.48 -15.52
CA ARG A 177 -25.78 -12.77 -14.35
C ARG A 177 -25.39 -11.48 -13.61
N ASP A 178 -25.59 -11.48 -12.30
CA ASP A 178 -25.18 -10.39 -11.40
C ASP A 178 -23.71 -10.55 -10.99
N VAL A 179 -22.82 -10.31 -11.95
CA VAL A 179 -21.35 -10.28 -11.75
C VAL A 179 -20.77 -9.07 -12.47
N SER A 180 -19.62 -8.57 -12.03
CA SER A 180 -18.86 -7.50 -12.72
C SER A 180 -18.27 -8.00 -14.05
N ASP A 181 -17.82 -7.09 -14.91
CA ASP A 181 -17.20 -7.48 -16.19
C ASP A 181 -15.86 -8.21 -15.94
N LEU A 182 -15.07 -7.70 -14.98
CA LEU A 182 -13.85 -8.34 -14.50
C LEU A 182 -14.11 -9.74 -13.91
N GLN A 183 -15.13 -9.89 -13.07
CA GLN A 183 -15.51 -11.19 -12.50
C GLN A 183 -15.80 -12.21 -13.59
N TRP A 184 -16.59 -11.80 -14.60
CA TRP A 184 -16.89 -12.64 -15.74
C TRP A 184 -15.63 -13.04 -16.52
N LEU A 185 -14.70 -12.10 -16.79
CA LEU A 185 -13.45 -12.39 -17.49
C LEU A 185 -12.58 -13.40 -16.73
N LEU A 186 -12.42 -13.21 -15.41
CA LEU A 186 -11.62 -14.11 -14.57
C LEU A 186 -12.24 -15.51 -14.47
N GLU A 187 -13.57 -15.61 -14.44
CA GLU A 187 -14.27 -16.89 -14.51
C GLU A 187 -14.10 -17.58 -15.86
N LEU A 188 -14.18 -16.83 -16.97
CA LEU A 188 -13.97 -17.35 -18.32
C LEU A 188 -12.57 -17.94 -18.46
N LEU A 189 -11.55 -17.18 -18.03
CA LEU A 189 -10.17 -17.65 -17.99
C LEU A 189 -10.03 -18.91 -17.14
N HIS A 190 -10.62 -18.94 -15.94
CA HIS A 190 -10.56 -20.09 -15.05
C HIS A 190 -11.23 -21.36 -15.61
N ARG A 191 -12.30 -21.21 -16.40
CA ARG A 191 -13.03 -22.33 -17.01
C ARG A 191 -12.45 -22.80 -18.34
N SER A 192 -11.51 -22.05 -18.91
CA SER A 192 -10.88 -22.39 -20.18
C SER A 192 -10.08 -23.70 -20.08
N PRO A 193 -9.88 -24.42 -21.20
CA PRO A 193 -9.05 -25.62 -21.23
C PRO A 193 -7.54 -25.33 -21.15
N LEU A 194 -7.14 -24.05 -21.08
CA LEU A 194 -5.75 -23.64 -21.06
C LEU A 194 -5.10 -23.96 -19.71
N SER A 195 -3.81 -24.28 -19.73
CA SER A 195 -3.05 -24.47 -18.50
C SER A 195 -3.00 -23.16 -17.67
N PRO A 196 -2.92 -23.25 -16.33
CA PRO A 196 -2.79 -22.08 -15.46
C PRO A 196 -1.64 -21.15 -15.84
N GLU A 197 -0.53 -21.69 -16.35
CA GLU A 197 0.66 -20.95 -16.80
C GLU A 197 0.34 -20.06 -18.00
N ILE A 198 -0.38 -20.62 -18.98
CA ILE A 198 -0.83 -19.89 -20.17
C ILE A 198 -1.83 -18.80 -19.79
N ILE A 199 -2.81 -19.11 -18.93
CA ILE A 199 -3.80 -18.14 -18.46
C ILE A 199 -3.10 -16.94 -17.79
N ARG A 200 -2.14 -17.21 -16.89
CA ARG A 200 -1.36 -16.15 -16.23
C ARG A 200 -0.61 -15.31 -17.27
N ASN A 201 0.09 -15.95 -18.21
CA ASN A 201 0.87 -15.23 -19.21
C ASN A 201 0.00 -14.37 -20.15
N LEU A 202 -1.15 -14.88 -20.59
CA LEU A 202 -2.08 -14.15 -21.46
C LEU A 202 -2.69 -12.95 -20.72
N TYR A 203 -3.16 -13.15 -19.48
CA TYR A 203 -3.76 -12.08 -18.69
C TYR A 203 -2.72 -11.02 -18.31
N ASP A 204 -1.57 -11.44 -17.75
CA ASP A 204 -0.54 -10.52 -17.29
C ASP A 204 0.06 -9.75 -18.49
N GLY A 205 0.22 -10.40 -19.64
CA GLY A 205 0.69 -9.76 -20.89
C GLY A 205 -0.32 -8.78 -21.51
N ALA A 206 -1.60 -8.89 -21.15
CA ALA A 206 -2.60 -7.91 -21.55
C ALA A 206 -2.36 -6.55 -20.88
N GLU A 207 -1.70 -6.53 -19.71
CA GLU A 207 -1.46 -5.30 -18.93
C GLU A 207 -2.74 -4.45 -18.75
N LEU A 208 -3.89 -5.12 -18.63
CA LEU A 208 -5.20 -4.49 -18.51
C LEU A 208 -5.27 -3.69 -17.20
N LEU A 209 -5.51 -2.37 -17.31
CA LEU A 209 -5.74 -1.55 -16.14
C LEU A 209 -7.06 -1.93 -15.45
N LEU A 210 -6.99 -2.13 -14.13
CA LEU A 210 -8.17 -2.25 -13.28
C LEU A 210 -8.31 -0.99 -12.42
N GLY A 211 -9.51 -0.44 -12.37
CA GLY A 211 -9.88 0.61 -11.43
C GLY A 211 -10.36 0.00 -10.12
N TRP A 212 -9.67 0.30 -9.02
CA TRP A 212 -10.08 -0.07 -7.66
C TRP A 212 -10.50 1.19 -6.87
N GLU A 213 -11.80 1.31 -6.60
CA GLU A 213 -12.36 2.35 -5.73
C GLU A 213 -12.16 1.99 -4.26
N LEU A 214 -11.53 2.86 -3.50
CA LEU A 214 -11.14 2.58 -2.12
C LEU A 214 -12.27 2.89 -1.14
N CYS A 215 -13.37 2.14 -1.24
CA CYS A 215 -14.52 2.29 -0.34
C CYS A 215 -14.21 1.83 1.10
N ASP A 216 -13.43 0.76 1.26
CA ASP A 216 -12.96 0.31 2.57
C ASP A 216 -11.74 1.11 3.03
N ALA A 217 -11.93 1.93 4.07
CA ALA A 217 -10.86 2.71 4.66
C ALA A 217 -9.69 1.85 5.17
N ALA A 218 -9.94 0.63 5.66
CA ALA A 218 -8.91 -0.28 6.15
C ALA A 218 -8.07 -0.89 5.00
N ALA A 219 -8.60 -0.91 3.78
CA ALA A 219 -7.87 -1.30 2.57
C ALA A 219 -7.10 -0.12 1.93
N SER A 220 -7.40 1.11 2.34
CA SER A 220 -6.75 2.35 1.84
C SER A 220 -5.53 2.78 2.68
N ARG A 221 -4.73 3.72 2.18
CA ARG A 221 -3.66 4.39 2.96
C ARG A 221 -4.18 5.12 4.20
N THR A 222 -5.46 5.47 4.25
CA THR A 222 -6.07 6.26 5.33
C THR A 222 -6.09 5.50 6.65
N LEU A 223 -6.64 4.28 6.66
CA LEU A 223 -6.77 3.49 7.89
C LEU A 223 -6.08 2.13 7.86
N ALA A 224 -5.45 1.72 6.75
CA ALA A 224 -4.65 0.50 6.71
C ALA A 224 -3.67 0.43 7.88
N GLY A 225 -3.70 -0.69 8.58
CA GLY A 225 -2.84 -0.98 9.71
C GLY A 225 -3.29 -2.23 10.45
N CYS A 226 -2.51 -2.61 11.46
CA CYS A 226 -2.88 -3.66 12.40
C CYS A 226 -2.74 -3.16 13.83
N PRO A 227 -3.48 -3.74 14.80
CA PRO A 227 -3.30 -3.41 16.21
C PRO A 227 -1.84 -3.56 16.66
N ALA A 228 -1.28 -2.48 17.21
CA ALA A 228 0.03 -2.51 17.85
C ALA A 228 -0.14 -2.85 19.33
N GLY A 229 0.61 -3.84 19.83
CA GLY A 229 0.53 -4.22 21.24
C GLY A 229 0.95 -3.08 22.19
N ARG A 230 1.95 -2.28 21.80
CA ARG A 230 2.38 -1.09 22.54
C ARG A 230 2.76 0.02 21.58
N ILE A 231 2.09 1.17 21.70
CA ILE A 231 2.41 2.37 20.94
C ILE A 231 3.69 3.01 21.50
N PHE A 232 4.65 3.25 20.63
CA PHE A 232 5.82 4.07 20.92
C PHE A 232 5.52 5.54 20.66
N HIS A 233 5.46 6.30 21.74
CA HIS A 233 5.31 7.75 21.71
C HIS A 233 6.67 8.44 21.63
N HIS A 234 6.86 9.26 20.61
CA HIS A 234 8.11 9.97 20.38
C HIS A 234 8.26 11.17 21.33
N ARG A 235 9.41 11.27 22.00
CA ARG A 235 9.74 12.34 22.96
C ARG A 235 11.05 13.05 22.65
N GLY A 236 11.72 12.66 21.57
CA GLY A 236 13.04 13.15 21.20
C GLY A 236 13.23 13.06 19.69
N PRO A 237 14.37 13.54 19.17
CA PRO A 237 14.61 13.58 17.74
C PRO A 237 14.54 12.18 17.10
N LEU A 238 14.15 12.16 15.83
CA LEU A 238 14.17 10.95 15.01
C LEU A 238 15.62 10.49 14.79
N LYS A 239 15.83 9.17 14.76
CA LYS A 239 17.13 8.57 14.41
C LYS A 239 17.39 8.66 12.91
N ARG A 240 17.83 9.85 12.47
CA ARG A 240 18.20 10.15 11.07
C ARG A 240 19.71 10.26 10.83
N GLY A 241 20.51 10.33 11.89
CA GLY A 241 21.97 10.47 11.79
C GLY A 241 22.67 9.16 11.46
N GLN A 242 24.02 9.17 11.48
CA GLN A 242 24.81 7.95 11.31
C GLN A 242 24.43 6.88 12.33
N ILE A 243 24.12 5.70 11.82
CA ILE A 243 23.81 4.51 12.60
C ILE A 243 24.93 3.52 12.35
N ASP A 244 25.49 2.99 13.43
CA ASP A 244 26.38 1.83 13.35
C ASP A 244 25.54 0.60 12.98
N PHE A 245 25.43 0.35 11.68
CA PHE A 245 24.52 -0.63 11.09
C PHE A 245 24.82 -2.04 11.58
N LEU A 246 26.11 -2.43 11.58
CA LEU A 246 26.55 -3.75 12.06
C LEU A 246 26.27 -3.94 13.54
N ARG A 247 26.48 -2.90 14.35
CA ARG A 247 26.14 -2.94 15.77
C ARG A 247 24.64 -3.11 15.99
N GLU A 248 23.78 -2.43 15.23
CA GLU A 248 22.32 -2.59 15.33
C GLU A 248 21.88 -4.01 14.93
N ILE A 249 22.42 -4.56 13.84
CA ILE A 249 22.10 -5.92 13.36
C ILE A 249 22.43 -6.98 14.41
N ARG A 250 23.60 -6.87 15.05
CA ARG A 250 24.08 -7.84 16.04
C ARG A 250 23.38 -7.75 17.39
N LYS A 251 22.52 -6.75 17.61
CA LYS A 251 21.77 -6.66 18.88
C LYS A 251 20.82 -7.85 18.99
N PRO A 252 20.80 -8.54 20.14
CA PRO A 252 19.95 -9.71 20.33
C PRO A 252 18.48 -9.34 20.12
N LEU A 253 17.79 -10.04 19.21
CA LEU A 253 16.35 -9.93 19.00
C LEU A 253 15.66 -11.08 19.75
N PRO A 254 14.70 -10.82 20.67
CA PRO A 254 14.14 -11.86 21.52
C PRO A 254 13.55 -13.06 20.77
N ALA A 255 12.86 -12.84 19.65
CA ALA A 255 12.44 -13.90 18.73
C ALA A 255 11.88 -13.32 17.41
N VAL A 256 12.07 -14.07 16.32
CA VAL A 256 11.24 -14.00 15.12
C VAL A 256 10.21 -15.12 15.24
N LYS A 257 8.92 -14.79 15.33
CA LYS A 257 7.87 -15.74 15.73
C LYS A 257 6.94 -16.06 14.57
N VAL A 258 6.67 -17.34 14.34
CA VAL A 258 5.56 -17.78 13.50
C VAL A 258 4.25 -17.33 14.16
N VAL A 259 3.31 -16.84 13.35
CA VAL A 259 1.99 -16.39 13.83
C VAL A 259 0.90 -17.44 13.55
N SER A 260 -0.26 -17.28 14.20
CA SER A 260 -1.42 -18.13 13.90
C SER A 260 -1.89 -17.93 12.45
N LEU A 261 -2.52 -18.94 11.85
CA LEU A 261 -3.03 -18.88 10.48
C LEU A 261 -3.95 -17.65 10.26
N ARG A 262 -4.86 -17.39 11.18
CA ARG A 262 -5.76 -16.22 11.13
C ARG A 262 -4.99 -14.90 11.13
N THR A 263 -3.92 -14.82 11.93
CA THR A 263 -3.06 -13.63 11.97
C THR A 263 -2.25 -13.50 10.69
N ALA A 264 -1.74 -14.61 10.16
CA ALA A 264 -1.01 -14.64 8.90
C ALA A 264 -1.86 -14.13 7.75
N GLU A 265 -3.10 -14.62 7.61
CA GLU A 265 -4.05 -14.17 6.59
C GLU A 265 -4.35 -12.68 6.70
N ALA A 266 -4.59 -12.17 7.92
CA ALA A 266 -4.82 -10.74 8.14
C ALA A 266 -3.61 -9.87 7.78
N LEU A 267 -2.40 -10.34 8.08
CA LEU A 267 -1.16 -9.63 7.75
C LEU A 267 -0.85 -9.67 6.25
N ILE A 268 -1.11 -10.80 5.58
CA ILE A 268 -1.01 -10.91 4.11
C ILE A 268 -2.02 -9.97 3.46
N HIS A 269 -3.26 -9.94 3.93
CA HIS A 269 -4.29 -9.03 3.44
C HIS A 269 -3.85 -7.56 3.59
N LEU A 270 -3.40 -7.17 4.79
CA LEU A 270 -2.85 -5.83 5.03
C LEU A 270 -1.68 -5.50 4.09
N PHE A 271 -0.76 -6.43 3.90
CA PHE A 271 0.42 -6.21 3.06
C PHE A 271 0.03 -6.05 1.58
N ARG A 272 -0.88 -6.88 1.08
CA ARG A 272 -1.44 -6.73 -0.27
C ARG A 272 -2.11 -5.36 -0.44
N CYS A 273 -3.03 -4.99 0.45
CA CYS A 273 -3.65 -3.66 0.43
C CYS A 273 -2.60 -2.54 0.42
N ALA A 274 -1.60 -2.61 1.31
CA ALA A 274 -0.58 -1.56 1.44
C ALA A 274 0.25 -1.36 0.16
N LEU A 275 0.50 -2.41 -0.62
CA LEU A 275 1.22 -2.29 -1.89
C LEU A 275 0.31 -1.95 -3.06
N SER A 276 -0.84 -2.61 -3.17
CA SER A 276 -1.78 -2.46 -4.28
C SER A 276 -2.26 -1.02 -4.42
N VAL A 277 -2.62 -0.35 -3.32
CA VAL A 277 -3.03 1.07 -3.35
C VAL A 277 -1.91 2.06 -3.70
N ARG A 278 -0.70 1.57 -3.95
CA ARG A 278 0.48 2.35 -4.34
C ARG A 278 1.08 1.87 -5.66
N ASN A 279 0.36 1.02 -6.40
CA ASN A 279 0.82 0.49 -7.69
C ASN A 279 2.21 -0.17 -7.53
N ARG A 280 2.32 -1.02 -6.50
CA ARG A 280 3.55 -1.76 -6.16
C ARG A 280 3.23 -3.24 -6.02
N GLU A 281 4.21 -4.06 -6.35
CA GLU A 281 4.08 -5.50 -6.35
C GLU A 281 5.33 -6.18 -5.84
N LEU A 282 5.13 -7.34 -5.23
CA LEU A 282 6.19 -8.23 -4.81
C LEU A 282 5.75 -9.66 -5.11
N HIS A 283 6.62 -10.42 -5.77
CA HIS A 283 6.33 -11.79 -6.19
C HIS A 283 5.80 -12.69 -5.04
N PRO A 284 6.37 -12.67 -3.82
CA PRO A 284 5.86 -13.46 -2.70
C PRO A 284 4.44 -13.13 -2.28
N LEU A 285 3.94 -11.92 -2.54
CA LEU A 285 2.55 -11.58 -2.22
C LEU A 285 1.55 -12.12 -3.23
N LEU A 286 1.96 -12.40 -4.46
CA LEU A 286 1.12 -13.11 -5.43
C LEU A 286 0.87 -14.55 -4.95
N TYR A 287 1.89 -15.17 -4.36
CA TYR A 287 1.92 -16.59 -3.96
C TYR A 287 2.21 -16.77 -2.46
N ALA A 288 1.65 -15.89 -1.63
CA ALA A 288 1.91 -15.85 -0.20
C ALA A 288 1.49 -17.16 0.48
N ASN A 289 2.35 -17.70 1.34
CA ASN A 289 2.05 -18.87 2.14
C ASN A 289 1.60 -18.46 3.55
N PRO A 290 0.31 -18.62 3.92
CA PRO A 290 -0.16 -18.29 5.27
C PRO A 290 0.46 -19.13 6.38
N GLN A 291 1.05 -20.29 6.06
CA GLN A 291 1.76 -21.14 7.02
C GLN A 291 3.21 -20.69 7.25
N ASP A 292 3.71 -19.75 6.44
CA ASP A 292 5.08 -19.25 6.47
C ASP A 292 5.06 -17.71 6.62
N VAL A 293 4.38 -17.26 7.68
CA VAL A 293 4.35 -15.87 8.09
C VAL A 293 4.95 -15.73 9.48
N MET A 294 5.92 -14.82 9.58
CA MET A 294 6.63 -14.55 10.82
C MET A 294 6.58 -13.07 11.16
N VAL A 295 6.68 -12.76 12.45
CA VAL A 295 6.75 -11.38 12.96
C VAL A 295 7.93 -11.21 13.91
N ALA A 296 8.59 -10.07 13.77
CA ALA A 296 9.58 -9.58 14.71
C ALA A 296 9.07 -8.26 15.31
N ASP A 297 8.82 -8.26 16.62
CA ASP A 297 8.55 -7.03 17.38
C ASP A 297 9.87 -6.41 17.81
N LEU A 298 10.08 -5.14 17.47
CA LEU A 298 11.33 -4.42 17.73
C LEU A 298 11.09 -3.14 18.54
N ASP A 299 12.21 -2.50 18.86
CA ASP A 299 12.22 -1.25 19.60
C ASP A 299 11.50 -0.13 18.83
N ARG A 300 11.09 0.91 19.57
CA ARG A 300 10.47 2.13 19.02
C ARG A 300 9.20 1.88 18.21
N GLY A 301 8.43 0.85 18.58
CA GLY A 301 7.13 0.56 17.95
C GLY A 301 7.25 0.00 16.55
N LEU A 302 8.40 -0.58 16.19
CA LEU A 302 8.59 -1.25 14.91
C LEU A 302 8.15 -2.70 15.00
N ARG A 303 7.51 -3.18 13.94
CA ARG A 303 7.25 -4.60 13.70
C ARG A 303 7.61 -4.92 12.26
N ILE A 304 8.37 -5.98 12.05
CA ILE A 304 8.63 -6.54 10.72
C ILE A 304 7.77 -7.77 10.56
N VAL A 305 6.96 -7.80 9.51
CA VAL A 305 6.24 -9.00 9.06
C VAL A 305 7.04 -9.59 7.91
N LEU A 306 7.27 -10.89 7.94
CA LEU A 306 7.95 -11.67 6.90
C LEU A 306 6.94 -12.65 6.31
N VAL A 307 6.80 -12.67 4.99
CA VAL A 307 5.86 -13.52 4.26
C VAL A 307 6.63 -14.34 3.24
N GLY A 308 6.62 -15.67 3.45
CA GLY A 308 7.20 -16.63 2.53
C GLY A 308 6.24 -17.00 1.38
N VAL A 309 6.77 -17.77 0.44
CA VAL A 309 6.08 -18.23 -0.78
C VAL A 309 5.55 -19.65 -0.61
N ILE A 310 4.44 -20.03 -1.24
CA ILE A 310 4.00 -21.44 -1.28
C ILE A 310 5.01 -22.32 -2.03
N PRO A 311 5.16 -23.62 -1.68
CA PRO A 311 6.22 -24.49 -2.21
C PRO A 311 6.35 -24.49 -3.74
N GLU A 312 5.22 -24.43 -4.46
CA GLU A 312 5.15 -24.53 -5.92
C GLU A 312 5.83 -23.35 -6.64
N PHE A 313 5.97 -22.21 -5.96
CA PHE A 313 6.54 -20.97 -6.51
C PHE A 313 7.88 -20.59 -5.85
N ARG A 314 8.48 -21.50 -5.07
CA ARG A 314 9.80 -21.27 -4.46
C ARG A 314 10.91 -21.51 -5.47
N LEU A 315 11.99 -20.74 -5.34
CA LEU A 315 13.28 -21.08 -5.95
C LEU A 315 13.87 -22.32 -5.26
N PRO A 316 14.66 -23.14 -5.96
CA PRO A 316 15.13 -24.42 -5.44
C PRO A 316 16.17 -24.30 -4.31
N LEU A 317 16.92 -23.19 -4.25
CA LEU A 317 18.02 -22.99 -3.31
C LEU A 317 17.84 -21.76 -2.43
N GLU A 318 17.36 -20.67 -3.02
CA GLU A 318 17.20 -19.39 -2.35
C GLU A 318 15.84 -19.33 -1.66
N GLY A 319 15.84 -19.01 -0.36
CA GLY A 319 14.61 -18.62 0.31
C GLY A 319 14.26 -17.20 -0.12
N TYR A 320 12.97 -16.89 -0.27
CA TYR A 320 12.55 -15.52 -0.59
C TYR A 320 11.38 -15.10 0.28
N TYR A 321 11.58 -14.00 1.01
CA TYR A 321 10.57 -13.43 1.90
C TYR A 321 10.30 -12.00 1.51
N SER A 322 9.03 -11.65 1.32
CA SER A 322 8.62 -10.27 1.34
C SER A 322 8.49 -9.79 2.78
N PHE A 323 8.92 -8.57 3.05
CA PHE A 323 8.76 -7.97 4.36
C PHE A 323 7.91 -6.70 4.33
N LEU A 324 7.04 -6.54 5.32
CA LEU A 324 6.32 -5.32 5.61
C LEU A 324 6.86 -4.71 6.90
N VAL A 325 7.23 -3.44 6.84
CA VAL A 325 7.61 -2.65 8.00
C VAL A 325 6.37 -1.93 8.52
N LEU A 326 6.04 -2.18 9.78
CA LEU A 326 4.99 -1.49 10.51
C LEU A 326 5.62 -0.58 11.58
N LYS A 327 5.14 0.65 11.67
CA LYS A 327 5.46 1.59 12.75
C LYS A 327 4.18 1.91 13.50
N ASN A 328 4.10 1.50 14.77
CA ASN A 328 2.89 1.61 15.59
C ASN A 328 1.64 1.02 14.89
N GLY A 329 1.84 -0.06 14.12
CA GLY A 329 0.77 -0.71 13.37
C GLY A 329 0.50 -0.14 11.97
N VAL A 330 1.11 0.99 11.60
CA VAL A 330 0.96 1.63 10.28
C VAL A 330 2.00 1.08 9.29
N PRO A 331 1.64 0.68 8.06
CA PRO A 331 2.59 0.33 7.01
C PRO A 331 3.47 1.51 6.62
N VAL A 332 4.78 1.40 6.85
CA VAL A 332 5.74 2.47 6.56
C VAL A 332 6.80 2.11 5.52
N GLY A 333 7.03 0.83 5.28
CA GLY A 333 7.99 0.37 4.29
C GLY A 333 7.80 -1.10 3.94
N TYR A 334 8.47 -1.55 2.90
CA TYR A 334 8.34 -2.91 2.38
C TYR A 334 9.61 -3.33 1.63
N GLY A 335 9.71 -4.61 1.28
CA GLY A 335 10.76 -5.08 0.39
C GLY A 335 10.81 -6.60 0.29
N GLY A 336 11.91 -7.10 -0.24
CA GLY A 336 12.23 -8.51 -0.33
C GLY A 336 13.59 -8.81 0.29
N GLY A 337 13.71 -10.00 0.88
CA GLY A 337 14.98 -10.56 1.35
C GLY A 337 15.18 -11.96 0.80
N GLY A 338 16.34 -12.17 0.18
CA GLY A 338 16.79 -13.44 -0.40
C GLY A 338 17.94 -14.04 0.41
N PRO A 339 17.65 -14.86 1.44
CA PRO A 339 18.68 -15.67 2.08
C PRO A 339 19.13 -16.83 1.19
N LEU A 340 20.45 -16.96 1.03
CA LEU A 340 21.10 -18.08 0.37
C LEU A 340 22.39 -18.44 1.14
N LEU A 341 22.38 -19.60 1.82
CA LEU A 341 23.48 -20.04 2.68
C LEU A 341 23.82 -18.99 3.75
N ASP A 342 25.07 -18.52 3.80
CA ASP A 342 25.57 -17.49 4.71
C ASP A 342 25.33 -16.05 4.22
N ARG A 343 24.70 -15.91 3.05
CA ARG A 343 24.43 -14.62 2.39
C ARG A 343 22.98 -14.22 2.50
N LEU A 344 22.79 -12.91 2.60
CA LEU A 344 21.50 -12.28 2.64
C LEU A 344 21.52 -11.03 1.75
N GLU A 345 20.70 -11.06 0.71
CA GLU A 345 20.39 -9.88 -0.09
C GLU A 345 19.07 -9.28 0.38
N ILE A 346 19.04 -7.98 0.65
CA ILE A 346 17.81 -7.26 1.02
C ILE A 346 17.69 -6.03 0.12
N ALA A 347 16.51 -5.88 -0.48
CA ALA A 347 16.10 -4.67 -1.17
C ALA A 347 14.75 -4.22 -0.60
N GLY A 348 14.61 -2.93 -0.32
CA GLY A 348 13.34 -2.41 0.16
C GLY A 348 13.20 -0.91 0.01
N ASN A 349 12.00 -0.42 0.31
CA ASN A 349 11.63 0.97 0.18
C ASN A 349 10.85 1.43 1.40
N ILE A 350 11.04 2.69 1.79
CA ILE A 350 10.14 3.39 2.70
C ILE A 350 9.11 4.12 1.85
N PHE A 351 7.82 4.00 2.19
CA PHE A 351 6.79 4.74 1.47
C PHE A 351 7.04 6.24 1.61
N GLU A 352 6.75 7.00 0.55
CA GLU A 352 7.09 8.42 0.43
C GLU A 352 6.72 9.26 1.66
N THR A 353 5.48 9.08 2.17
CA THR A 353 4.96 9.70 3.39
C THR A 353 5.92 9.63 4.58
N PHE A 354 6.67 8.53 4.70
CA PHE A 354 7.51 8.21 5.86
C PHE A 354 9.00 8.33 5.59
N ARG A 355 9.44 8.75 4.39
CA ARG A 355 10.88 8.92 4.07
C ARG A 355 11.56 9.94 5.00
N GLN A 356 10.82 10.93 5.46
CA GLN A 356 11.27 11.86 6.51
C GLN A 356 11.24 11.24 7.92
N GLY A 357 11.02 9.94 8.07
CA GLY A 357 10.95 9.25 9.35
C GLY A 357 12.33 8.87 9.89
N GLU A 358 12.45 7.61 10.29
CA GLU A 358 13.69 6.97 10.78
C GLU A 358 14.21 5.93 9.76
N SER A 359 14.27 6.27 8.46
CA SER A 359 14.52 5.32 7.36
C SER A 359 15.74 4.42 7.56
N VAL A 360 16.92 5.01 7.82
CA VAL A 360 18.17 4.26 8.06
C VAL A 360 18.05 3.33 9.27
N TYR A 361 17.39 3.79 10.34
CA TYR A 361 17.17 2.96 11.53
C TYR A 361 16.21 1.81 11.23
N ILE A 362 15.12 2.06 10.49
CA ILE A 362 14.16 1.05 10.07
C ILE A 362 14.88 -0.05 9.29
N PHE A 363 15.70 0.29 8.29
CA PHE A 363 16.43 -0.73 7.54
C PHE A 363 17.42 -1.50 8.40
N SER A 364 18.12 -0.86 9.35
CA SER A 364 18.97 -1.61 10.30
C SER A 364 18.18 -2.65 11.10
N GLN A 365 16.91 -2.36 11.42
CA GLN A 365 16.01 -3.28 12.11
C GLN A 365 15.47 -4.39 11.20
N VAL A 366 15.26 -4.12 9.90
CA VAL A 366 14.96 -5.16 8.90
C VAL A 366 16.11 -6.16 8.81
N TYR A 367 17.34 -5.66 8.63
CA TYR A 367 18.52 -6.51 8.56
C TYR A 367 18.75 -7.29 9.87
N ARG A 368 18.51 -6.67 11.04
CA ARG A 368 18.51 -7.36 12.34
C ARG A 368 17.51 -8.51 12.35
N ALA A 369 16.29 -8.31 11.86
CA ALA A 369 15.27 -9.35 11.83
C ALA A 369 15.67 -10.54 10.94
N PHE A 370 16.17 -10.27 9.73
CA PHE A 370 16.65 -11.32 8.83
C PHE A 370 17.91 -12.03 9.36
N HIS A 371 18.86 -11.31 9.94
CA HIS A 371 20.04 -11.93 10.58
C HIS A 371 19.64 -12.93 11.67
N HIS A 372 18.64 -12.60 12.50
CA HIS A 372 18.14 -13.51 13.53
C HIS A 372 17.24 -14.63 12.99
N LEU A 373 16.66 -14.46 11.80
CA LEU A 373 15.91 -15.52 11.12
C LEU A 373 16.85 -16.54 10.47
N CYS A 374 17.83 -16.07 9.70
CA CYS A 374 18.61 -16.90 8.79
C CYS A 374 20.02 -17.22 9.29
N GLY A 375 20.55 -16.44 10.26
CA GLY A 375 21.93 -16.59 10.74
C GLY A 375 23.00 -16.11 9.75
N SER A 376 22.62 -15.34 8.72
CA SER A 376 23.55 -14.86 7.69
C SER A 376 24.48 -13.77 8.22
N ASP A 377 25.80 -13.94 8.03
CA ASP A 377 26.83 -12.96 8.41
C ASP A 377 27.27 -12.06 7.24
N TYR A 378 26.92 -12.42 6.01
CA TYR A 378 27.27 -11.65 4.80
C TYR A 378 26.05 -10.95 4.21
N PHE A 379 26.10 -9.61 4.20
CA PHE A 379 25.02 -8.77 3.69
C PHE A 379 25.37 -8.20 2.32
N LEU A 380 24.57 -8.52 1.31
CA LEU A 380 24.66 -7.91 -0.01
C LEU A 380 23.66 -6.76 -0.11
N VAL A 381 24.17 -5.54 -0.29
CA VAL A 381 23.35 -4.35 -0.49
C VAL A 381 23.57 -3.85 -1.92
N PRO A 382 22.55 -3.91 -2.80
CA PRO A 382 22.66 -3.37 -4.14
C PRO A 382 23.03 -1.89 -4.10
N ARG A 383 23.92 -1.45 -5.00
CA ARG A 383 24.37 -0.03 -5.03
C ARG A 383 23.21 0.96 -5.19
N TYR A 384 22.19 0.56 -5.93
CA TYR A 384 20.95 1.33 -6.11
C TYR A 384 20.21 1.60 -4.79
N GLN A 385 20.33 0.71 -3.80
CA GLN A 385 19.73 0.88 -2.47
C GLN A 385 20.51 1.88 -1.59
N VAL A 386 21.74 2.24 -1.97
CA VAL A 386 22.62 3.17 -1.23
C VAL A 386 22.93 4.45 -2.02
N GLY A 387 22.09 4.82 -2.99
CA GLY A 387 22.18 6.11 -3.69
C GLY A 387 22.78 6.08 -5.09
N TYR A 388 23.23 4.91 -5.59
CA TYR A 388 23.73 4.84 -6.96
C TYR A 388 22.58 4.91 -7.97
N GLU A 389 22.47 6.03 -8.68
CA GLU A 389 21.39 6.31 -9.66
C GLU A 389 19.98 6.24 -9.04
N ASN A 390 19.87 6.50 -7.74
CA ASN A 390 18.62 6.53 -7.01
C ASN A 390 18.57 7.74 -6.08
N ASP A 391 17.99 8.83 -6.55
CA ASP A 391 17.76 10.05 -5.75
C ASP A 391 16.80 9.80 -4.57
N GLU A 392 16.10 8.65 -4.57
CA GLU A 392 15.19 8.23 -3.50
C GLU A 392 15.80 7.25 -2.49
N ALA A 393 17.05 6.81 -2.70
CA ALA A 393 17.70 5.86 -1.80
C ALA A 393 18.19 6.52 -0.50
N LEU A 394 18.00 5.75 0.59
CA LEU A 394 18.44 5.93 1.99
C LEU A 394 18.68 7.35 2.51
#